data_AF-X1MMV9-F1
#
_entry.id   AF-X1MMV9-F1
#
_cell.length_a   1.000
_cell.length_b   1.000
_cell.length_c   1.000
_cell.angle_alpha   90.00
_cell.angle_beta   90.00
_cell.angle_gamma   90.00
#
_symmetry.space_group_name_H-M   'P 1'
#
loop_
_entity.id
_entity.type
_entity.pdbx_description
1 polymer ?
#
loop_
_entity_poly.entity_id
_entity_poly.type
_entity_poly.pdbx_seq_one_letter_code
_entity_poly.pdbx_strand_id
1 'polypeptide(L)'
;MKALTDMKNFEKQVFYLRATGVSNISSLVNMLLGWGIDFLVLTGANKEGNDLKHDLTKHLFANDEDQANKKLIQLDHFKSIEDMFSTIDFKKYILHKRIGIPESNSEYISYNNLSRSILASNFMREVKDSKLKWVDLDEETKDNFSHLFDELSKRLE
;
A
#
# COMPACT_ATOMS: atom_id res chain seq x y z
N MET A 1 -0.94 5.72 -0.99
CA MET A 1 -1.24 5.22 -2.35
C MET A 1 -1.75 6.30 -3.30
N LYS A 2 -3.02 6.75 -3.22
CA LYS A 2 -3.54 7.75 -4.19
C LYS A 2 -2.71 9.05 -4.24
N ALA A 3 -2.36 9.63 -3.10
CA ALA A 3 -1.52 10.83 -3.04
C ALA A 3 -0.16 10.63 -3.74
N LEU A 4 0.48 9.47 -3.52
CA LEU A 4 1.79 9.15 -4.08
C LEU A 4 1.74 8.88 -5.59
N THR A 5 0.70 8.21 -6.08
CA THR A 5 0.50 8.03 -7.53
C THR A 5 0.22 9.34 -8.22
N ASP A 6 -0.56 10.23 -7.60
CA ASP A 6 -0.80 11.58 -8.10
C ASP A 6 0.52 12.39 -8.14
N MET A 7 1.35 12.32 -7.10
CA MET A 7 2.66 13.00 -7.07
C MET A 7 3.63 12.52 -8.14
N LYS A 8 3.67 11.21 -8.41
CA LYS A 8 4.55 10.61 -9.42
C LYS A 8 4.03 10.81 -10.85
N ASN A 9 2.82 11.35 -11.03
CA ASN A 9 2.11 11.37 -12.32
C ASN A 9 1.97 9.96 -12.90
N PHE A 10 1.52 9.02 -12.09
CA PHE A 10 1.28 7.64 -12.52
C PHE A 10 0.27 7.61 -13.68
N GLU A 11 0.69 7.09 -14.83
CA GLU A 11 -0.04 7.24 -16.10
C GLU A 11 -1.40 6.52 -16.12
N LYS A 12 -1.53 5.41 -15.39
CA LYS A 12 -2.76 4.61 -15.35
C LYS A 12 -3.72 5.10 -14.28
N GLN A 13 -5.01 5.18 -14.60
CA GLN A 13 -6.03 5.52 -13.61
C GLN A 13 -6.29 4.32 -12.69
N VAL A 14 -5.90 4.45 -11.42
CA VAL A 14 -6.09 3.40 -10.40
C VAL A 14 -7.08 3.86 -9.34
N PHE A 15 -8.06 3.00 -9.04
CA PHE A 15 -8.99 3.18 -7.93
C PHE A 15 -8.56 2.29 -6.76
N TYR A 16 -8.52 2.88 -5.56
CA TYR A 16 -8.06 2.18 -4.36
C TYR A 16 -9.24 1.88 -3.44
N LEU A 17 -9.49 0.59 -3.19
CA LEU A 17 -10.42 0.14 -2.16
C LEU A 17 -9.62 -0.40 -0.98
N ARG A 18 -9.81 0.21 0.20
CA ARG A 18 -9.18 -0.26 1.43
C ARG A 18 -10.11 -1.23 2.14
N ALA A 19 -9.62 -2.41 2.48
CA ALA A 19 -10.32 -3.31 3.39
C ALA A 19 -10.13 -2.88 4.85
N THR A 20 -11.20 -2.99 5.64
CA THR A 20 -11.16 -2.85 7.11
C THR A 20 -10.72 -4.19 7.72
N GLY A 21 -9.43 -4.50 7.59
CA GLY A 21 -8.85 -5.77 8.03
C GLY A 21 -8.72 -6.79 6.90
N VAL A 22 -7.76 -7.71 7.06
CA VAL A 22 -7.33 -8.66 6.01
C VAL A 22 -8.45 -9.63 5.64
N SER A 23 -9.26 -10.07 6.61
CA SER A 23 -10.40 -10.97 6.38
C SER A 23 -11.46 -10.40 5.43
N ASN A 24 -11.61 -9.08 5.37
CA ASN A 24 -12.58 -8.43 4.50
C ASN A 24 -12.11 -8.36 3.03
N ILE A 25 -10.83 -8.61 2.76
CA ILE A 25 -10.29 -8.59 1.39
C ILE A 25 -10.96 -9.69 0.55
N SER A 26 -11.08 -10.91 1.06
CA SER A 26 -11.72 -12.02 0.32
C SER A 26 -13.17 -11.70 -0.07
N SER A 27 -13.91 -11.02 0.81
CA SER A 27 -15.28 -10.59 0.53
C SER A 27 -15.34 -9.55 -0.59
N LEU A 28 -14.44 -8.55 -0.55
CA LEU A 28 -14.33 -7.54 -1.61
C LEU A 28 -13.93 -8.16 -2.95
N VAL A 29 -12.98 -9.11 -2.93
CA VAL A 29 -12.54 -9.81 -4.15
C VAL A 29 -13.70 -10.58 -4.78
N ASN A 30 -14.46 -11.36 -3.99
CA ASN A 30 -15.62 -12.08 -4.49
C ASN A 30 -16.69 -11.13 -5.07
N MET A 31 -16.89 -9.98 -4.44
CA MET A 31 -17.82 -8.95 -4.92
C MET A 31 -17.37 -8.36 -6.27
N LEU A 32 -16.10 -7.99 -6.39
CA LEU A 32 -15.54 -7.44 -7.64
C LEU A 32 -15.58 -8.47 -8.78
N LEU A 33 -15.24 -9.73 -8.48
CA LEU A 33 -15.39 -10.85 -9.41
C LEU A 33 -16.85 -11.00 -9.88
N GLY A 34 -17.82 -11.00 -8.96
CA GLY A 34 -19.23 -11.10 -9.28
C GLY A 34 -19.77 -9.95 -10.13
N TRP A 35 -19.15 -8.76 -10.04
CA TRP A 35 -19.47 -7.60 -10.86
C TRP A 35 -18.69 -7.56 -12.19
N GLY A 36 -17.79 -8.50 -12.44
CA GLY A 36 -16.94 -8.50 -13.63
C GLY A 36 -15.96 -7.33 -13.68
N ILE A 37 -15.59 -6.77 -12.53
CA ILE A 37 -14.64 -5.66 -12.42
C ILE A 37 -13.24 -6.25 -12.26
N ASP A 38 -12.28 -5.79 -13.08
CA ASP A 38 -10.90 -6.21 -12.92
C ASP A 38 -10.24 -5.56 -11.69
N PHE A 39 -9.36 -6.30 -11.01
CA PHE A 39 -8.76 -5.87 -9.76
C PHE A 39 -7.35 -6.42 -9.57
N LEU A 40 -6.62 -5.77 -8.67
CA LEU A 40 -5.40 -6.26 -8.06
C LEU A 40 -5.57 -6.23 -6.55
N VAL A 41 -4.99 -7.21 -5.86
CA VAL A 41 -4.94 -7.27 -4.40
C VAL A 41 -3.52 -6.94 -3.97
N LEU A 42 -3.37 -5.93 -3.11
CA LEU A 42 -2.09 -5.55 -2.52
C LEU A 42 -2.10 -5.89 -1.02
N THR A 43 -1.14 -6.69 -0.57
CA THR A 43 -0.99 -7.10 0.85
C THR A 43 0.44 -6.84 1.35
N GLY A 44 0.62 -6.76 2.67
CA GLY A 44 1.96 -6.65 3.26
C GLY A 44 2.68 -8.01 3.36
N ALA A 45 4.01 -7.97 3.49
CA ALA A 45 4.84 -9.13 3.84
C ALA A 45 4.77 -9.43 5.34
N ASN A 46 3.58 -9.79 5.81
CA ASN A 46 3.34 -10.23 7.16
C ASN A 46 2.54 -11.54 7.14
N LYS A 47 2.37 -12.18 8.31
CA LYS A 47 1.66 -13.45 8.43
C LYS A 47 0.25 -13.38 7.83
N GLU A 48 -0.51 -12.35 8.16
CA GLU A 48 -1.89 -12.19 7.70
C GLU A 48 -1.95 -12.03 6.16
N GLY A 49 -1.01 -11.28 5.59
CA GLY A 49 -0.89 -11.11 4.14
C GLY A 49 -0.49 -12.39 3.42
N ASN A 50 0.39 -13.21 4.02
CA ASN A 50 0.77 -14.53 3.50
C ASN A 50 -0.40 -15.51 3.55
N ASP A 51 -1.10 -15.57 4.68
CA ASP A 51 -2.27 -16.44 4.89
C ASP A 51 -3.36 -16.07 3.87
N LEU A 52 -3.63 -14.78 3.68
CA LEU A 52 -4.58 -14.31 2.66
C LEU A 52 -4.13 -14.67 1.24
N LYS A 53 -2.86 -14.49 0.89
CA LYS A 53 -2.35 -14.85 -0.44
C LYS A 53 -2.56 -16.34 -0.70
N HIS A 54 -2.20 -17.19 0.27
CA HIS A 54 -2.41 -18.63 0.20
C HIS A 54 -3.89 -18.98 -0.01
N ASP A 55 -4.78 -18.39 0.79
CA ASP A 55 -6.21 -18.64 0.71
C ASP A 55 -6.81 -18.21 -0.63
N LEU A 56 -6.43 -17.05 -1.16
CA LEU A 56 -6.91 -16.59 -2.46
C LEU A 56 -6.36 -17.46 -3.60
N THR A 57 -5.08 -17.82 -3.58
CA THR A 57 -4.47 -18.74 -4.56
C THR A 57 -5.21 -20.08 -4.59
N LYS A 58 -5.50 -20.65 -3.43
CA LYS A 58 -6.20 -21.93 -3.31
C LYS A 58 -7.63 -21.87 -3.83
N HIS A 59 -8.41 -20.87 -3.40
CA HIS A 59 -9.85 -20.86 -3.62
C HIS A 59 -10.28 -20.14 -4.91
N LEU A 60 -9.53 -19.14 -5.37
CA LEU A 60 -9.87 -18.36 -6.56
C LEU A 60 -9.09 -18.77 -7.81
N PHE A 61 -7.86 -19.26 -7.62
CA PHE A 61 -6.96 -19.61 -8.72
C PHE A 61 -6.67 -21.11 -8.80
N ALA A 62 -7.37 -21.95 -8.03
CA ALA A 62 -7.22 -23.41 -8.03
C ALA A 62 -5.76 -23.88 -7.80
N ASN A 63 -5.00 -23.15 -6.99
CA ASN A 63 -3.55 -23.32 -6.77
C ASN A 63 -2.65 -23.02 -7.98
N ASP A 64 -3.15 -22.33 -9.01
CA ASP A 64 -2.32 -21.78 -10.09
C ASP A 64 -1.59 -20.53 -9.59
N GLU A 65 -0.32 -20.71 -9.21
CA GLU A 65 0.52 -19.61 -8.71
C GLU A 65 0.81 -18.55 -9.78
N ASP A 66 0.90 -18.93 -11.05
CA ASP A 66 1.19 -18.00 -12.14
C ASP A 66 0.01 -17.04 -12.36
N GLN A 67 -1.22 -17.55 -12.31
CA GLN A 67 -2.42 -16.71 -12.37
C GLN A 67 -2.59 -15.87 -11.10
N ALA A 68 -2.32 -16.45 -9.93
CA ALA A 68 -2.39 -15.73 -8.67
C ALA A 68 -1.39 -14.57 -8.63
N ASN A 69 -0.13 -14.76 -9.04
CA ASN A 69 0.92 -13.73 -9.02
C ASN A 69 0.65 -12.56 -9.99
N LYS A 70 -0.23 -12.72 -10.97
CA LYS A 70 -0.72 -11.63 -11.83
C LYS A 70 -1.69 -10.70 -11.11
N LYS A 71 -2.45 -11.20 -10.12
CA LYS A 71 -3.52 -10.47 -9.43
C LYS A 71 -3.18 -10.14 -7.97
N LEU A 72 -2.33 -10.93 -7.33
CA LEU A 72 -1.94 -10.81 -5.92
C LEU A 72 -0.52 -10.27 -5.82
N ILE A 73 -0.41 -9.03 -5.34
CA ILE A 73 0.86 -8.34 -5.12
C ILE A 73 1.10 -8.29 -3.61
N GLN A 74 2.29 -8.70 -3.21
CA GLN A 74 2.75 -8.56 -1.85
C GLN A 74 3.85 -7.50 -1.80
N LEU A 75 3.79 -6.60 -0.82
CA LEU A 75 4.89 -5.67 -0.55
C LEU A 75 6.12 -6.48 -0.17
N ASP A 76 7.26 -6.23 -0.80
CA ASP A 76 8.48 -7.04 -0.73
C ASP A 76 8.81 -7.58 0.67
N HIS A 77 9.49 -6.79 1.49
CA HIS A 77 9.84 -7.12 2.88
C HIS A 77 9.10 -6.21 3.88
N PHE A 78 8.20 -5.35 3.39
CA PHE A 78 7.46 -4.40 4.20
C PHE A 78 6.18 -5.01 4.75
N LYS A 79 6.03 -4.98 6.07
CA LYS A 79 4.82 -5.49 6.74
C LYS A 79 3.59 -4.66 6.41
N SER A 80 3.75 -3.36 6.20
CA SER A 80 2.68 -2.41 5.88
C SER A 80 3.16 -1.32 4.92
N ILE A 81 2.22 -0.58 4.34
CA ILE A 81 2.53 0.51 3.39
C ILE A 81 3.29 1.67 4.05
N GLU A 82 3.09 1.89 5.35
CA GLU A 82 3.76 2.95 6.10
C GLU A 82 5.26 2.66 6.26
N ASP A 83 5.66 1.38 6.22
CA ASP A 83 7.06 0.98 6.33
C ASP A 83 7.84 1.22 5.03
N MET A 84 7.17 1.51 3.92
CA MET A 84 7.83 1.89 2.66
C MET A 84 8.38 3.32 2.68
N PHE A 85 7.89 4.16 3.58
CA PHE A 85 8.50 5.46 3.84
C PHE A 85 9.78 5.26 4.65
N SER A 86 10.82 6.01 4.33
CA SER A 86 11.95 6.12 5.26
C SER A 86 11.47 6.65 6.62
N THR A 87 12.23 6.40 7.67
CA THR A 87 11.92 6.99 8.99
C THR A 87 11.96 8.52 8.94
N ILE A 88 12.76 9.13 8.06
CA ILE A 88 12.89 10.59 7.95
C ILE A 88 11.62 11.20 7.36
N ASP A 89 11.18 10.69 6.22
CA ASP A 89 9.98 11.16 5.53
C ASP A 89 8.73 10.84 6.33
N PHE A 90 8.67 9.67 6.96
CA PHE A 90 7.59 9.31 7.86
C PHE A 90 7.44 10.33 9.01
N LYS A 91 8.54 10.71 9.66
CA LYS A 91 8.52 11.73 10.73
C LYS A 91 8.12 13.11 10.23
N LYS A 92 8.64 13.51 9.07
CA LYS A 92 8.50 14.87 8.53
C LYS A 92 7.13 15.10 7.91
N TYR A 93 6.66 14.16 7.08
CA TYR A 93 5.50 14.34 6.22
C TYR A 93 4.28 13.54 6.64
N ILE A 94 4.43 12.48 7.46
CA ILE A 94 3.30 11.69 7.96
C ILE A 94 2.96 12.08 9.41
N LEU A 95 3.96 12.10 10.30
CA LEU A 95 3.74 12.40 11.72
C LEU A 95 3.83 13.88 12.06
N HIS A 96 4.60 14.66 11.31
CA HIS A 96 4.99 16.04 11.61
C HIS A 96 5.62 16.21 13.01
N LYS A 97 6.48 15.26 13.41
CA LYS A 97 7.13 15.24 14.73
C LYS A 97 8.64 14.99 14.61
N ARG A 98 9.43 15.70 15.41
CA ARG A 98 10.88 15.47 15.55
C ARG A 98 11.15 14.54 16.74
N ILE A 99 10.99 13.24 16.50
CA ILE A 99 11.15 12.19 17.52
C ILE A 99 12.10 11.09 17.01
N GLY A 100 12.67 10.32 17.93
CA GLY A 100 13.30 9.04 17.58
C GLY A 100 12.23 7.96 17.41
N ILE A 101 12.37 7.13 16.39
CA ILE A 101 11.51 5.96 16.16
C ILE A 101 12.46 4.76 16.01
N PRO A 102 12.74 4.02 17.10
CA PRO A 102 13.62 2.85 17.06
C PRO A 102 12.96 1.63 16.41
N GLU A 103 11.62 1.57 16.37
CA GLU A 103 10.83 0.53 15.73
C GLU A 103 10.51 0.85 14.25
N SER A 104 9.75 -0.03 13.57
CA SER A 104 9.22 0.26 12.23
C SER A 104 8.09 1.31 12.28
N ASN A 105 7.85 1.99 11.16
CA ASN A 105 6.84 3.07 11.09
C ASN A 105 5.42 2.55 11.44
N SER A 106 5.07 1.36 10.96
CA SER A 106 3.77 0.75 11.23
C SER A 106 3.60 0.28 12.67
N GLU A 107 4.68 -0.19 13.30
CA GLU A 107 4.72 -0.52 14.73
C GLU A 107 4.56 0.75 15.58
N TYR A 108 5.26 1.83 15.23
CA TYR A 108 5.14 3.13 15.91
C TYR A 108 3.68 3.62 15.91
N ILE A 109 2.99 3.54 14.77
CA ILE A 109 1.57 3.89 14.66
C ILE A 109 0.72 3.07 15.64
N SER A 110 0.98 1.77 15.70
CA SER A 110 0.23 0.84 16.56
C SER A 110 0.47 1.13 18.04
N TYR A 111 1.73 1.26 18.46
CA TYR A 111 2.09 1.51 19.87
C TYR A 111 1.56 2.85 20.39
N ASN A 112 1.50 3.86 19.52
CA ASN A 112 1.02 5.19 19.88
C ASN A 112 -0.48 5.37 19.59
N ASN A 113 -1.19 4.30 19.24
CA ASN A 113 -2.63 4.29 18.93
C ASN A 113 -3.04 5.40 17.92
N LEU A 114 -2.19 5.62 16.91
CA LEU A 114 -2.42 6.65 15.91
C LEU A 114 -3.41 6.19 14.84
N SER A 115 -4.33 7.07 14.47
CA SER A 115 -5.30 6.77 13.42
C SER A 115 -4.65 6.84 12.04
N ARG A 116 -4.51 5.69 11.39
CA ARG A 116 -4.02 5.59 9.99
C ARG A 116 -4.85 6.41 9.01
N SER A 117 -6.17 6.49 9.21
CA SER A 117 -7.04 7.28 8.33
C SER A 117 -6.79 8.78 8.45
N ILE A 118 -6.55 9.27 9.68
CA ILE A 118 -6.20 10.68 9.92
C ILE A 118 -4.84 10.99 9.31
N LEU A 119 -3.83 10.15 9.56
CA LEU A 119 -2.47 10.32 9.00
C LEU A 119 -2.52 10.37 7.46
N ALA A 120 -3.20 9.40 6.82
CA ALA A 120 -3.33 9.36 5.37
C ALA A 120 -4.10 10.57 4.80
N SER A 121 -5.14 11.04 5.50
CA SER A 121 -5.92 12.20 5.07
C SER A 121 -5.13 13.51 5.16
N ASN A 122 -4.31 13.65 6.22
CA ASN A 122 -3.43 14.80 6.38
C ASN A 122 -2.35 14.83 5.30
N PHE A 123 -1.69 13.69 5.06
CA PHE A 123 -0.70 13.57 3.99
C PHE A 123 -1.30 13.89 2.61
N MET A 124 -2.48 13.35 2.31
CA MET A 124 -3.19 13.64 1.05
C MET A 124 -3.45 15.15 0.88
N ARG A 125 -3.83 15.84 1.95
CA ARG A 125 -4.07 17.30 1.92
C ARG A 125 -2.79 18.07 1.63
N GLU A 126 -1.67 17.73 2.27
CA GLU A 126 -0.36 18.37 2.04
C GLU A 126 0.07 18.26 0.58
N VAL A 127 -0.13 17.08 -0.01
CA VAL A 127 0.16 16.81 -1.42
C VAL A 127 -0.74 17.63 -2.34
N LYS A 128 -2.05 17.65 -2.09
CA LYS A 128 -3.01 18.42 -2.91
C LYS A 128 -2.80 19.92 -2.82
N ASP A 129 -2.41 20.43 -1.65
CA ASP A 129 -2.05 21.83 -1.44
C ASP A 129 -0.72 22.21 -2.12
N SER A 130 -0.07 21.28 -2.83
CA SER A 130 1.24 21.45 -3.47
C SER A 130 2.37 21.80 -2.50
N LYS A 131 2.19 21.50 -1.20
CA LYS A 131 3.21 21.70 -0.15
C LYS A 131 4.28 20.62 -0.14
N LEU A 132 3.97 19.46 -0.73
CA LEU A 132 4.84 18.31 -0.82
C LEU A 132 4.81 17.74 -2.24
N LYS A 133 5.97 17.64 -2.88
CA LYS A 133 6.16 17.08 -4.22
C LYS A 133 7.01 15.83 -4.17
N TRP A 134 6.97 15.03 -5.24
CA TRP A 134 7.76 13.80 -5.34
C TRP A 134 9.25 14.05 -5.11
N VAL A 135 9.77 15.18 -5.61
CA VAL A 135 11.18 15.55 -5.47
C VAL A 135 11.62 15.81 -4.02
N ASP A 136 10.68 16.16 -3.14
CA ASP A 136 10.94 16.53 -1.74
C ASP A 136 11.05 15.32 -0.80
N LEU A 137 10.62 14.14 -1.27
CA LEU A 137 10.85 12.88 -0.58
C LEU A 137 12.34 12.51 -0.64
N ASP A 138 12.79 11.63 0.22
CA ASP A 138 14.14 11.07 0.13
C ASP A 138 14.23 9.90 -0.86
N GLU A 139 15.46 9.45 -1.12
CA GLU A 139 15.75 8.41 -2.11
C GLU A 139 15.15 7.07 -1.72
N GLU A 140 15.27 6.66 -0.45
CA GLU A 140 14.71 5.40 0.05
C GLU A 140 13.20 5.32 -0.19
N THR A 141 12.46 6.37 0.19
CA THR A 141 11.02 6.45 -0.04
C THR A 141 10.69 6.39 -1.53
N LYS A 142 11.42 7.14 -2.37
CA LYS A 142 11.20 7.15 -3.83
C LYS A 142 11.45 5.79 -4.46
N ASP A 143 12.51 5.10 -4.07
CA ASP A 143 12.90 3.81 -4.63
C ASP A 143 11.86 2.75 -4.26
N ASN A 144 11.50 2.66 -2.97
CA ASN A 144 10.49 1.73 -2.48
C ASN A 144 9.15 1.88 -3.22
N PHE A 145 8.63 3.10 -3.30
CA PHE A 145 7.36 3.34 -3.99
C PHE A 145 7.49 3.23 -5.51
N SER A 146 8.65 3.54 -6.09
CA SER A 146 8.86 3.36 -7.53
C SER A 146 8.82 1.90 -7.93
N HIS A 147 9.48 1.02 -7.19
CA HIS A 147 9.44 -0.42 -7.41
C HIS A 147 7.99 -0.93 -7.39
N LEU A 148 7.21 -0.53 -6.38
CA LEU A 148 5.79 -0.90 -6.29
C LEU A 148 4.96 -0.37 -7.48
N PHE A 149 5.18 0.87 -7.89
CA PHE A 149 4.45 1.45 -9.02
C PHE A 149 4.79 0.76 -10.34
N ASP A 150 6.04 0.38 -10.54
CA ASP A 150 6.46 -0.36 -11.74
C ASP A 150 5.82 -1.75 -11.77
N GLU A 151 5.75 -2.44 -10.63
CA GLU A 151 5.05 -3.72 -10.50
C GLU A 151 3.53 -3.58 -10.74
N LEU A 152 2.91 -2.49 -10.30
CA LEU A 152 1.51 -2.19 -10.58
C LEU A 152 1.28 -1.92 -12.08
N SER A 153 2.14 -1.11 -12.71
CA SER A 153 2.03 -0.78 -14.14
C SER A 153 2.03 -2.00 -15.04
N LYS A 154 2.91 -2.98 -14.74
CA LYS A 154 3.03 -4.24 -15.49
C LYS A 154 1.78 -5.12 -15.42
N ARG A 155 0.96 -4.99 -14.37
CA ARG A 155 -0.21 -5.85 -14.13
C ARG A 155 -1.55 -5.21 -14.49
N LEU A 156 -1.57 -3.89 -14.65
CA LEU A 156 -2.76 -3.11 -15.02
C LEU A 156 -2.92 -2.96 -16.54
N GLU A 157 -2.59 -3.98 -17.33
CA GLU A 157 -2.71 -3.96 -18.81
C GLU A 157 -4.17 -3.90 -19.28
#